data_AF-Q2RU85-F1
#
_entry.id   AF-Q2RU85-F1
#
_cell.length_a   1.000
_cell.length_b   1.000
_cell.length_c   1.000
_cell.angle_alpha   90.00
_cell.angle_beta   90.00
_cell.angle_gamma   90.00
#
_symmetry.space_group_name_H-M   'P 1'
#
loop_
_entity.id
_entity.type
_entity.pdbx_description
1 polymer ?
#
loop_
_entity_poly.entity_id
_entity_poly.type
_entity_poly.pdbx_seq_one_letter_code
_entity_poly.pdbx_strand_id
1 'polypeptide(L)'
;MLDPFTFWTRVMAASVSMAQTGLRGGETMEAAKNVIAARGEIMRTAMGAPLSADHGELARMVPEKVEAFSIAGAAMVNGWWAMQAAFLTQAQHVAAMTLRGRPPTMAEMMALSSRSVAYALTSFEDGGRLGKNALAPIHKKAIANAKRLKSL
;
A
#
# COMPACT_ATOMS: atom_id res chain seq x y z
N MET A 1 23.88 -16.16 -6.87
CA MET A 1 22.56 -16.78 -7.12
C MET A 1 21.78 -16.75 -5.82
N LEU A 2 20.47 -16.51 -5.85
CA LEU A 2 19.63 -16.70 -4.65
C LEU A 2 19.56 -18.20 -4.38
N ASP A 3 19.96 -18.63 -3.18
CA ASP A 3 19.75 -20.02 -2.80
C ASP A 3 18.25 -20.29 -2.56
N PRO A 4 17.78 -21.54 -2.76
CA PRO A 4 16.37 -21.86 -2.65
C PRO A 4 15.75 -21.52 -1.29
N PHE A 5 16.50 -21.62 -0.20
CA PHE A 5 15.98 -21.34 1.13
C PHE A 5 15.74 -19.83 1.32
N THR A 6 16.68 -18.98 0.91
CA THR A 6 16.49 -17.51 0.91
C THR A 6 15.34 -17.09 0.01
N PHE A 7 15.18 -17.72 -1.15
CA PHE A 7 14.04 -17.45 -2.04
C PHE A 7 12.70 -17.73 -1.35
N TRP A 8 12.52 -18.94 -0.81
CA TRP A 8 11.25 -19.35 -0.20
C TRP A 8 10.93 -18.57 1.08
N THR A 9 11.92 -18.28 1.91
CA THR A 9 11.72 -17.48 3.13
C THR A 9 11.25 -16.07 2.81
N ARG A 10 11.82 -15.43 1.78
CA ARG A 10 11.38 -14.11 1.30
C ARG A 10 9.97 -14.14 0.72
N VAL A 11 9.64 -15.13 -0.11
CA VAL A 11 8.29 -15.32 -0.65
C VAL A 11 7.27 -15.49 0.49
N MET A 12 7.57 -16.32 1.48
CA MET A 12 6.69 -16.54 2.63
C MET A 12 6.52 -15.28 3.47
N ALA A 13 7.60 -14.56 3.76
CA ALA A 13 7.54 -13.30 4.52
C ALA A 13 6.66 -12.24 3.81
N ALA A 14 6.84 -12.09 2.50
CA ALA A 14 6.01 -11.19 1.69
C ALA A 14 4.53 -11.63 1.68
N SER A 15 4.27 -12.93 1.53
CA SER A 15 2.92 -13.49 1.54
C SER A 15 2.21 -13.26 2.88
N VAL A 16 2.90 -13.47 4.00
CA VAL A 16 2.38 -13.19 5.36
C VAL A 16 2.09 -11.69 5.52
N SER A 17 2.99 -10.82 5.06
CA SER A 17 2.76 -9.37 5.11
C SER A 17 1.54 -8.94 4.29
N MET A 18 1.30 -9.57 3.14
CA MET A 18 0.12 -9.33 2.31
C MET A 18 -1.16 -9.82 3.01
N ALA A 19 -1.14 -11.00 3.62
CA ALA A 19 -2.26 -11.52 4.40
C ALA A 19 -2.62 -10.59 5.58
N GLN A 20 -1.62 -10.11 6.33
CA GLN A 20 -1.81 -9.11 7.40
C GLN A 20 -2.41 -7.81 6.87
N THR A 21 -2.01 -7.38 5.66
CA THR A 21 -2.60 -6.20 5.01
C THR A 21 -4.07 -6.43 4.69
N GLY A 22 -4.44 -7.64 4.22
CA GLY A 22 -5.83 -8.04 4.01
C GLY A 22 -6.67 -7.99 5.28
N LEU A 23 -6.15 -8.53 6.39
CA LEU A 23 -6.81 -8.47 7.70
C LEU A 23 -7.05 -7.02 8.15
N ARG A 24 -6.02 -6.16 8.06
CA ARG A 24 -6.15 -4.71 8.34
C ARG A 24 -7.15 -4.04 7.41
N GLY A 25 -7.31 -4.53 6.17
CA GLY A 25 -8.34 -4.08 5.25
C GLY A 25 -9.74 -4.33 5.79
N GLY A 26 -9.99 -5.56 6.28
CA GLY A 26 -11.24 -5.92 6.96
C GLY A 26 -11.51 -5.05 8.19
N GLU A 27 -10.53 -4.90 9.08
CA GLU A 27 -10.63 -4.03 10.26
C GLU A 27 -10.93 -2.57 9.88
N THR A 28 -10.33 -2.08 8.79
CA THR A 28 -10.58 -0.72 8.27
C THR A 28 -12.02 -0.57 7.80
N MET A 29 -12.57 -1.56 7.10
CA MET A 29 -13.96 -1.54 6.65
C MET A 29 -14.95 -1.53 7.82
N GLU A 30 -14.71 -2.37 8.83
CA GLU A 30 -15.53 -2.39 10.04
C GLU A 30 -15.47 -1.07 10.79
N ALA A 31 -14.27 -0.52 10.98
CA ALA A 31 -14.09 0.78 11.61
C ALA A 31 -14.76 1.91 10.81
N ALA A 32 -14.66 1.88 9.48
CA ALA A 32 -15.31 2.84 8.60
C ALA A 32 -16.84 2.79 8.73
N LYS A 33 -17.44 1.61 8.79
CA LYS A 33 -18.88 1.44 9.06
C LYS A 33 -19.29 2.14 10.36
N ASN A 34 -18.55 1.92 11.44
CA ASN A 34 -18.82 2.54 12.74
C ASN A 34 -18.69 4.08 12.68
N VAL A 35 -17.66 4.58 12.00
CA VAL A 35 -17.43 6.02 11.81
C VAL A 35 -18.56 6.65 10.99
N ILE A 36 -19.00 6.00 9.90
CA ILE A 36 -20.07 6.50 9.04
C ILE A 36 -21.39 6.55 9.81
N ALA A 37 -21.73 5.50 10.55
CA ALA A 37 -22.95 5.47 11.35
C ALA A 37 -22.99 6.61 12.38
N ALA A 38 -21.92 6.77 13.17
CA ALA A 38 -21.85 7.81 14.18
C ALA A 38 -21.87 9.23 13.58
N ARG A 39 -21.12 9.46 12.49
CA ARG A 39 -21.09 10.77 11.83
C ARG A 39 -22.38 11.09 11.10
N GLY A 40 -23.07 10.09 10.56
CA GLY A 40 -24.40 10.24 9.98
C GLY A 40 -25.40 10.77 11.00
N GLU A 41 -25.34 10.26 12.23
CA GLU A 41 -26.18 10.73 13.33
C GLU A 41 -25.87 12.17 13.76
N ILE A 42 -24.58 12.53 13.83
CA ILE A 42 -24.14 13.90 14.11
C ILE A 42 -24.63 14.86 13.02
N MET A 43 -24.49 14.49 11.74
CA MET A 43 -25.01 15.29 10.63
C MET A 43 -26.53 15.42 10.68
N ARG A 44 -27.25 14.33 10.96
CA ARG A 44 -28.71 14.33 11.09
C ARG A 44 -29.17 15.28 12.20
N THR A 45 -28.50 15.23 13.36
CA THR A 45 -28.77 16.14 14.49
C THR A 45 -28.47 17.59 14.09
N ALA A 46 -27.36 17.83 13.41
CA ALA A 46 -27.01 19.16 12.92
C ALA A 46 -28.02 19.73 11.92
N MET A 47 -28.66 18.90 11.10
CA MET A 47 -29.71 19.36 10.19
C MET A 47 -31.00 19.76 10.94
N GLY A 48 -31.34 19.05 12.02
CA GLY A 48 -32.53 19.34 12.84
C GLY A 48 -32.33 20.48 13.84
N ALA A 49 -31.12 20.66 14.35
CA ALA A 49 -30.77 21.69 15.32
C ALA A 49 -29.37 22.29 15.02
N PRO A 50 -29.25 23.13 13.98
CA PRO A 50 -27.96 23.63 13.50
C PRO A 50 -27.16 24.40 14.56
N LEU A 51 -27.83 25.19 15.41
CA LEU A 51 -27.17 26.02 16.42
C LEU A 51 -26.58 25.22 17.59
N SER A 52 -27.02 23.97 17.78
CA SER A 52 -26.53 23.07 18.82
C SER A 52 -25.72 21.90 18.24
N ALA A 53 -25.33 21.97 16.97
CA ALA A 53 -24.58 20.92 16.31
C ALA A 53 -23.14 20.82 16.85
N ASP A 54 -22.57 19.61 16.82
CA ASP A 54 -21.13 19.42 17.06
C ASP A 54 -20.32 19.89 15.84
N HIS A 55 -20.19 21.22 15.72
CA HIS A 55 -19.40 21.85 14.66
C HIS A 55 -17.92 21.48 14.72
N GLY A 56 -17.41 21.15 15.91
CA GLY A 56 -16.04 20.67 16.09
C GLY A 56 -15.84 19.34 15.36
N GLU A 57 -16.77 18.40 15.52
CA GLU A 57 -16.72 17.14 14.78
C GLU A 57 -16.96 17.33 13.28
N LEU A 58 -17.94 18.14 12.89
CA LEU A 58 -18.22 18.42 11.48
C LEU A 58 -17.01 19.01 10.76
N ALA A 59 -16.31 19.97 11.37
CA ALA A 59 -15.11 20.60 10.81
C ALA A 59 -13.94 19.61 10.65
N ARG A 60 -13.85 18.56 11.48
CA ARG A 60 -12.79 17.55 11.40
C ARG A 60 -12.98 16.54 10.26
N MET A 61 -14.22 16.31 9.80
CA MET A 61 -14.53 15.13 8.97
C MET A 61 -13.81 15.10 7.62
N VAL A 62 -13.63 16.26 6.98
CA VAL A 62 -12.98 16.38 5.66
C VAL A 62 -11.46 16.46 5.79
N PRO A 63 -10.87 17.34 6.63
CA PRO A 63 -9.42 17.41 6.79
C PRO A 63 -8.79 16.07 7.17
N GLU A 64 -9.44 15.29 8.04
CA GLU A 64 -8.96 13.97 8.43
C GLU A 64 -8.90 12.97 7.27
N LYS A 65 -9.85 13.04 6.32
CA LYS A 65 -9.83 12.20 5.13
C LYS A 65 -8.70 12.65 4.21
N VAL A 66 -8.62 13.94 3.93
CA VAL A 66 -7.57 14.51 3.07
C VAL A 66 -6.20 14.15 3.61
N GLU A 67 -5.94 14.36 4.90
CA GLU A 67 -4.67 13.99 5.56
C GLU A 67 -4.31 12.51 5.33
N ALA A 68 -5.21 11.58 5.65
CA ALA A 68 -4.95 10.16 5.52
C ALA A 68 -4.72 9.73 4.06
N PHE A 69 -5.53 10.26 3.13
CA PHE A 69 -5.41 9.96 1.71
C PHE A 69 -4.20 10.61 1.06
N SER A 70 -3.78 11.80 1.49
CA SER A 70 -2.55 12.44 1.02
C SER A 70 -1.31 11.66 1.44
N ILE A 71 -1.26 11.19 2.69
CA ILE A 71 -0.16 10.33 3.17
C ILE A 71 -0.16 9.00 2.41
N ALA A 72 -1.33 8.38 2.22
CA ALA A 72 -1.46 7.16 1.43
C ALA A 72 -0.98 7.36 -0.01
N GLY A 73 -1.42 8.44 -0.66
CA GLY A 73 -1.06 8.79 -2.02
C GLY A 73 0.43 9.03 -2.19
N ALA A 74 1.07 9.77 -1.28
CA ALA A 74 2.51 9.98 -1.29
C ALA A 74 3.29 8.66 -1.17
N ALA A 75 2.84 7.76 -0.28
CA ALA A 75 3.43 6.43 -0.14
C ALA A 75 3.27 5.59 -1.42
N MET A 76 2.11 5.68 -2.08
CA MET A 76 1.86 5.01 -3.35
C MET A 76 2.75 5.52 -4.47
N VAL A 77 2.86 6.83 -4.63
CA VAL A 77 3.69 7.46 -5.66
C VAL A 77 5.16 7.08 -5.49
N ASN A 78 5.67 7.13 -4.25
CA ASN A 78 7.06 6.76 -3.97
C ASN A 78 7.34 5.28 -4.28
N GLY A 79 6.45 4.39 -3.86
CA GLY A 79 6.58 2.96 -4.16
C GLY A 79 6.48 2.66 -5.65
N TRP A 80 5.54 3.30 -6.34
CA TRP A 80 5.37 3.17 -7.79
C TRP A 80 6.63 3.62 -8.54
N TRP A 81 7.21 4.77 -8.18
CA TRP A 81 8.44 5.25 -8.80
C TRP A 81 9.62 4.31 -8.58
N ALA A 82 9.76 3.74 -7.38
CA ALA A 82 10.80 2.76 -7.10
C ALA A 82 10.65 1.50 -8.00
N MET A 83 9.42 1.01 -8.16
CA MET A 83 9.14 -0.13 -9.04
C MET A 83 9.43 0.20 -10.51
N GLN A 84 9.05 1.40 -10.99
CA GLN A 84 9.36 1.85 -12.35
C GLN A 84 10.87 1.97 -12.60
N ALA A 85 11.62 2.52 -11.65
CA ALA A 85 13.07 2.62 -11.75
C ALA A 85 13.73 1.22 -11.81
N ALA A 86 13.25 0.27 -10.99
CA ALA A 86 13.72 -1.12 -11.02
C ALA A 86 13.41 -1.79 -12.36
N PHE A 87 12.20 -1.59 -12.89
CA PHE A 87 11.80 -2.08 -14.21
C PHE A 87 12.70 -1.54 -15.32
N LEU A 88 12.92 -0.22 -15.36
CA LEU A 88 13.79 0.42 -16.36
C LEU A 88 15.23 -0.11 -16.27
N THR A 89 15.75 -0.32 -15.06
CA THR A 89 17.06 -0.92 -14.84
C THR A 89 17.15 -2.34 -15.42
N GLN A 90 16.10 -3.15 -15.25
CA GLN A 90 16.02 -4.49 -15.83
C GLN A 90 15.90 -4.44 -17.37
N ALA A 91 15.07 -3.54 -17.89
CA ALA A 91 14.87 -3.35 -19.32
C ALA A 91 16.16 -2.88 -20.03
N GLN A 92 16.90 -1.94 -19.43
CA GLN A 92 18.21 -1.50 -19.92
C GLN A 92 19.21 -2.66 -20.01
N HIS A 93 19.19 -3.58 -19.05
CA HIS A 93 20.08 -4.73 -19.08
C HIS A 93 19.74 -5.70 -20.23
N VAL A 94 18.45 -5.97 -20.45
CA VAL A 94 18.00 -6.78 -21.58
C VAL A 94 18.33 -6.09 -22.90
N ALA A 95 18.06 -4.79 -23.02
CA ALA A 95 18.37 -4.00 -24.21
C ALA A 95 19.88 -3.98 -24.52
N ALA A 96 20.73 -3.81 -23.50
CA ALA A 96 22.18 -3.86 -23.69
C ALA A 96 22.66 -5.23 -24.19
N MET A 97 21.98 -6.32 -23.80
CA MET A 97 22.28 -7.66 -24.31
C MET A 97 21.84 -7.83 -25.76
N THR A 98 20.65 -7.36 -26.12
CA THR A 98 20.12 -7.50 -27.50
C THR A 98 20.84 -6.60 -28.50
N LEU A 99 21.25 -5.40 -28.09
CA LEU A 99 21.95 -4.42 -28.94
C LEU A 99 23.42 -4.78 -29.22
N ARG A 100 23.95 -5.87 -28.65
CA ARG A 100 25.33 -6.34 -28.94
C ARG A 100 25.52 -6.90 -30.34
N GLY A 101 24.46 -7.12 -31.11
CA GLY A 101 24.54 -7.60 -32.49
C GLY A 101 25.06 -9.04 -32.62
N ARG A 102 25.12 -9.80 -31.51
CA ARG A 102 25.47 -11.22 -31.49
C ARG A 102 24.50 -12.01 -30.61
N PRO A 103 24.33 -13.32 -30.86
CA PRO A 103 23.59 -14.18 -29.96
C PRO A 103 24.14 -14.14 -28.53
N PRO A 104 23.28 -14.24 -27.49
CA PRO A 104 23.71 -14.38 -26.10
C PRO A 104 24.51 -15.66 -25.89
N THR A 105 25.58 -15.57 -25.10
CA THR A 105 26.29 -16.75 -24.60
C THR A 105 25.49 -17.45 -23.50
N MET A 106 25.78 -18.73 -23.25
CA MET A 106 25.13 -19.46 -22.13
C MET A 106 25.39 -18.80 -20.77
N ALA A 107 26.56 -18.22 -20.57
CA ALA A 107 26.87 -17.47 -19.35
C ALA A 107 26.00 -16.21 -19.20
N GLU A 108 25.78 -15.46 -20.28
CA GLU A 108 24.89 -14.30 -20.29
C GLU A 108 23.42 -14.70 -20.05
N MET A 109 22.97 -15.81 -20.63
CA MET A 109 21.63 -16.36 -20.39
C MET A 109 21.42 -16.76 -18.93
N MET A 110 22.40 -17.44 -18.32
CA MET A 110 22.35 -17.82 -16.90
C MET A 110 22.37 -16.60 -15.97
N ALA A 111 23.18 -15.59 -16.28
CA ALA A 111 23.21 -14.34 -15.54
C ALA A 111 21.87 -13.58 -15.65
N LEU A 112 21.28 -13.52 -16.84
CA LEU A 112 19.98 -12.91 -17.07
C LEU A 112 18.87 -13.64 -16.30
N SER A 113 18.87 -14.98 -16.34
CA SER A 113 17.91 -15.80 -15.59
C SER A 113 18.00 -15.51 -14.09
N SER A 114 19.20 -15.57 -13.52
CA SER A 114 19.45 -15.30 -12.09
C SER A 114 18.98 -13.90 -11.68
N ARG A 115 19.26 -12.90 -12.51
CA ARG A 115 18.84 -11.51 -12.27
C ARG A 115 17.34 -11.33 -12.40
N SER A 116 16.71 -12.01 -13.37
CA SER A 116 15.26 -11.94 -13.59
C SER A 116 14.50 -12.56 -12.42
N VAL A 117 14.98 -13.67 -11.86
CA VAL A 117 14.40 -14.26 -10.63
C VAL A 117 14.53 -13.29 -9.45
N ALA A 118 15.70 -12.66 -9.27
CA ALA A 118 15.89 -11.68 -8.21
C ALA A 118 14.98 -10.44 -8.39
N TYR A 119 14.84 -9.94 -9.62
CA TYR A 119 13.93 -8.84 -9.95
C TYR A 119 12.47 -9.22 -9.67
N ALA A 120 12.04 -10.41 -10.06
CA ALA A 120 10.68 -10.88 -9.84
C ALA A 120 10.36 -10.98 -8.34
N LEU A 121 11.28 -11.51 -7.54
CA LEU A 121 11.11 -11.60 -6.09
C LEU A 121 11.02 -10.22 -5.43
N THR A 122 11.93 -9.30 -5.77
CA THR A 122 11.88 -7.92 -5.25
C THR A 122 10.60 -7.20 -5.70
N SER A 123 10.16 -7.41 -6.94
CA SER A 123 8.91 -6.82 -7.45
C SER A 123 7.68 -7.34 -6.69
N PHE A 124 7.67 -8.62 -6.32
CA PHE A 124 6.62 -9.22 -5.49
C PHE A 124 6.59 -8.59 -4.09
N GLU A 125 7.74 -8.45 -3.45
CA GLU A 125 7.87 -7.79 -2.14
C GLU A 125 7.42 -6.33 -2.18
N ASP A 126 7.82 -5.59 -3.22
CA ASP A 126 7.48 -4.18 -3.37
C ASP A 126 5.99 -3.98 -3.64
N GLY A 127 5.35 -4.87 -4.41
CA GLY A 127 3.89 -4.88 -4.56
C GLY A 127 3.16 -5.05 -3.22
N GLY A 128 3.62 -6.00 -2.39
CA GLY A 128 3.08 -6.19 -1.04
C GLY A 128 3.31 -4.97 -0.13
N ARG A 129 4.49 -4.37 -0.19
CA ARG A 129 4.87 -3.17 0.57
C ARG A 129 4.04 -1.95 0.16
N LEU A 130 3.79 -1.79 -1.13
CA LEU A 130 2.94 -0.73 -1.68
C LEU A 130 1.54 -0.79 -1.10
N GLY A 131 0.90 -1.95 -1.14
CA GLY A 131 -0.44 -2.17 -0.56
C GLY A 131 -0.47 -1.90 0.95
N LYS A 132 0.52 -2.41 1.68
CA LYS A 132 0.68 -2.17 3.12
C LYS A 132 0.79 -0.67 3.45
N ASN A 133 1.67 0.04 2.75
CA ASN A 133 1.95 1.45 3.01
C ASN A 133 0.80 2.36 2.60
N ALA A 134 0.08 2.02 1.52
CA ALA A 134 -1.12 2.73 1.10
C ALA A 134 -2.24 2.61 2.14
N LEU A 135 -2.45 1.40 2.69
CA LEU A 135 -3.52 1.14 3.64
C LEU A 135 -3.21 1.66 5.06
N ALA A 136 -1.96 1.61 5.49
CA ALA A 136 -1.56 1.94 6.86
C ALA A 136 -2.12 3.28 7.42
N PRO A 137 -2.00 4.43 6.72
CA PRO A 137 -2.53 5.70 7.23
C PRO A 137 -4.06 5.70 7.32
N ILE A 138 -4.74 5.09 6.35
CA ILE A 138 -6.20 4.98 6.30
C ILE A 138 -6.69 4.11 7.45
N HIS A 139 -6.09 2.94 7.62
CA HIS A 139 -6.39 2.01 8.72
C HIS A 139 -6.20 2.69 10.07
N LYS A 140 -5.05 3.33 10.30
CA LYS A 140 -4.75 4.05 11.55
C LYS A 140 -5.83 5.12 11.84
N LYS A 141 -6.21 5.90 10.84
CA LYS A 141 -7.21 6.97 11.01
C LYS A 141 -8.61 6.41 11.25
N ALA A 142 -8.99 5.36 10.53
CA ALA A 142 -10.29 4.70 10.69
C ALA A 142 -10.45 4.14 12.11
N ILE A 143 -9.45 3.43 12.63
CA ILE A 143 -9.47 2.87 14.01
C ILE A 143 -9.52 3.99 15.05
N ALA A 144 -8.68 5.03 14.90
CA ALA A 144 -8.66 6.16 15.82
C ALA A 144 -10.01 6.90 15.86
N ASN A 145 -10.61 7.13 14.69
CA ASN A 145 -11.92 7.77 14.59
C ASN A 145 -13.03 6.91 15.18
N ALA A 146 -13.04 5.60 14.88
CA ALA A 146 -14.02 4.68 15.45
C ALA A 146 -13.94 4.65 16.98
N LYS A 147 -12.72 4.65 17.55
CA LYS A 147 -12.53 4.71 19.00
C LYS A 147 -13.05 6.02 19.60
N ARG A 148 -12.71 7.15 18.98
CA ARG A 148 -13.13 8.49 19.45
C ARG A 148 -14.63 8.71 19.38
N LEU A 149 -15.28 8.23 18.32
CA LEU A 149 -16.72 8.38 18.14
C LEU A 149 -17.55 7.45 19.04
N LYS A 150 -16.95 6.36 19.56
CA LYS A 150 -17.59 5.53 20.60
C LYS A 150 -17.60 6.20 21.98
N SER A 151 -16.77 7.22 22.19
CA SER A 151 -16.66 7.96 23.46
C SER A 151 -17.38 9.31 23.47
N LEU A 152 -18.02 9.69 22.36
CA LEU A 152 -18.93 10.83 22.28
C LEU A 152 -20.35 10.37 22.63
#